data_AF-A0A4Q2QQQ7-F1
#
_entry.id   AF-A0A4Q2QQQ7-F1
#
_cell.length_a   1.000
_cell.length_b   1.000
_cell.length_c   1.000
_cell.angle_alpha   90.00
_cell.angle_beta   90.00
_cell.angle_gamma   90.00
#
_symmetry.space_group_name_H-M   'P 1'
#
loop_
_entity.id
_entity.type
_entity.pdbx_description
1 polymer ?
#
loop_
_entity_poly.entity_id
_entity_poly.type
_entity_poly.pdbx_seq_one_letter_code
_entity_poly.pdbx_strand_id
1 'polypeptide(L)'
;SAQQGQKIWASMTAMERSRILRRAVDILRERNDELAKLETLDTGKAYSETSTVDIVTGADVLEYYAGLIPALEGSQIPLRETSFVYTRREPLGVVAGIGAWNYPIQIALWKSAPALAAGNAMIFK
;
A
#
# COMPACT_ATOMS: atom_id res chain seq x y z
N SER A 1 -16.75 8.67 -0.21
CA SER A 1 -16.51 7.89 1.03
C SER A 1 -15.68 6.65 0.73
N ALA A 2 -15.12 5.97 1.73
CA ALA A 2 -14.31 4.76 1.53
C ALA A 2 -15.07 3.65 0.77
N GLN A 3 -16.37 3.47 1.03
CA GLN A 3 -17.21 2.50 0.31
C GLN A 3 -17.30 2.77 -1.20
N GLN A 4 -17.50 4.04 -1.59
CA GLN A 4 -17.57 4.42 -3.00
C GLN A 4 -16.19 4.36 -3.67
N GLY A 5 -15.16 4.87 -2.97
CA GLY A 5 -13.78 4.85 -3.45
C GLY A 5 -13.26 3.44 -3.67
N GLN A 6 -13.64 2.50 -2.80
CA GLN A 6 -13.27 1.09 -2.92
C GLN A 6 -13.80 0.47 -4.21
N LYS A 7 -15.06 0.73 -4.58
CA LYS A 7 -15.65 0.19 -5.82
C LYS A 7 -14.91 0.68 -7.05
N ILE A 8 -14.57 1.97 -7.08
CA ILE A 8 -13.79 2.58 -8.17
C ILE A 8 -12.39 1.96 -8.21
N TRP A 9 -11.70 1.92 -7.06
CA TRP A 9 -10.35 1.38 -6.94
C TRP A 9 -10.23 -0.10 -7.32
N ALA A 10 -11.18 -0.94 -6.90
CA ALA A 10 -11.22 -2.36 -7.23
C ALA A 10 -11.51 -2.62 -8.71
N SER A 11 -12.20 -1.69 -9.39
CA SER A 11 -12.46 -1.79 -10.84
C SER A 11 -11.24 -1.42 -11.71
N MET A 12 -10.24 -0.74 -11.14
CA MET A 12 -9.01 -0.42 -11.86
C MET A 12 -8.22 -1.70 -12.17
N THR A 13 -7.54 -1.72 -13.30
CA THR A 13 -6.59 -2.76 -13.66
C THR A 13 -5.40 -2.79 -12.68
N ALA A 14 -4.73 -3.94 -12.60
CA ALA A 14 -3.48 -4.09 -11.84
C ALA A 14 -2.44 -3.00 -12.19
N MET A 15 -2.31 -2.70 -13.49
CA MET A 15 -1.35 -1.71 -13.99
C MET A 15 -1.70 -0.27 -13.61
N GLU A 16 -2.99 0.11 -13.63
CA GLU A 16 -3.43 1.44 -13.19
C GLU A 16 -3.15 1.66 -11.71
N ARG A 17 -3.49 0.68 -10.86
CA ARG A 17 -3.19 0.74 -9.43
C ARG A 17 -1.68 0.84 -9.19
N SER A 18 -0.89 0.03 -9.89
CA SER A 18 0.58 0.06 -9.82
C SER A 18 1.16 1.44 -10.16
N ARG A 19 0.69 2.06 -11.25
CA ARG A 19 1.14 3.42 -11.63
C ARG A 19 0.80 4.47 -10.58
N ILE A 20 -0.39 4.39 -9.98
CA ILE A 20 -0.81 5.31 -8.93
C ILE A 20 0.06 5.15 -7.68
N LEU A 21 0.34 3.92 -7.26
CA LEU A 21 1.23 3.69 -6.12
C LEU A 21 2.68 4.13 -6.41
N ARG A 22 3.20 3.89 -7.62
CA ARG A 22 4.52 4.41 -8.02
C ARG A 22 4.56 5.95 -8.01
N ARG A 23 3.49 6.61 -8.45
CA ARG A 23 3.42 8.08 -8.38
C ARG A 23 3.46 8.57 -6.92
N ALA A 24 2.85 7.84 -5.99
CA ALA A 24 2.95 8.16 -4.57
C ALA A 24 4.37 7.94 -4.02
N VAL A 25 5.09 6.91 -4.47
CA VAL A 25 6.52 6.71 -4.17
C VAL A 25 7.34 7.92 -4.63
N ASP A 26 7.13 8.40 -5.87
CA ASP A 26 7.84 9.57 -6.39
C ASP A 26 7.61 10.80 -5.50
N ILE A 27 6.36 11.04 -5.07
CA ILE A 27 6.00 12.18 -4.21
C ILE A 27 6.67 12.05 -2.83
N LEU A 28 6.68 10.85 -2.24
CA LEU A 28 7.33 10.61 -0.94
C LEU A 28 8.83 10.88 -1.02
N ARG A 29 9.48 10.43 -2.11
CA ARG A 29 10.92 10.65 -2.34
C ARG A 29 11.24 12.11 -2.63
N GLU A 30 10.44 12.79 -3.45
CA GLU A 30 10.61 14.21 -3.78
C GLU A 30 10.46 15.09 -2.52
N ARG A 31 9.56 14.73 -1.61
CA ARG A 31 9.28 15.48 -0.37
C ARG A 31 9.96 14.90 0.87
N ASN A 32 10.96 14.05 0.71
CA ASN A 32 11.60 13.32 1.80
C ASN A 32 12.02 14.25 2.96
N ASP A 33 12.76 15.31 2.65
CA ASP A 33 13.28 16.24 3.67
C ASP A 33 12.17 17.00 4.40
N GLU A 34 11.10 17.37 3.70
CA GLU A 34 9.96 18.07 4.29
C GLU A 34 9.21 17.15 5.26
N LEU A 35 8.91 15.93 4.81
CA LEU A 35 8.20 14.93 5.60
C LEU A 35 9.02 14.46 6.79
N ALA A 36 10.34 14.29 6.63
CA ALA A 36 11.24 13.91 7.71
C ALA A 36 11.32 14.96 8.82
N LYS A 37 11.33 16.26 8.46
CA LYS A 37 11.26 17.36 9.44
C LYS A 37 9.95 17.31 10.21
N LEU A 38 8.83 17.07 9.53
CA LEU A 38 7.53 16.93 10.17
C LEU A 38 7.51 15.74 11.13
N GLU A 39 7.99 14.57 10.69
CA GLU A 39 8.05 13.36 11.51
C GLU A 39 8.93 13.59 12.75
N THR A 40 10.06 14.28 12.63
CA THR A 40 10.91 14.67 13.76
C THR A 40 10.20 15.57 14.75
N LEU A 41 9.45 16.57 14.27
CA LEU A 41 8.72 17.49 15.14
C LEU A 41 7.58 16.78 15.90
N ASP A 42 6.91 15.82 15.27
CA ASP A 42 5.78 15.10 15.87
C ASP A 42 6.23 13.98 16.82
N THR A 43 7.29 13.24 16.46
CA THR A 43 7.74 12.06 17.22
C THR A 43 8.87 12.35 18.21
N GLY A 44 9.60 13.46 18.04
CA GLY A 44 10.82 13.77 18.78
C GLY A 44 12.04 12.96 18.35
N LYS A 45 11.96 12.14 17.29
CA LYS A 45 13.08 11.36 16.76
C LYS A 45 14.12 12.24 16.07
N ALA A 46 15.38 11.83 16.15
CA ALA A 46 16.48 12.56 15.51
C ALA A 46 16.26 12.70 14.00
N TYR A 47 16.49 13.89 13.45
CA TYR A 47 16.31 14.15 12.01
C TYR A 47 17.11 13.19 11.13
N SER A 48 18.32 12.82 11.57
CA SER A 48 19.14 11.83 10.85
C SER A 48 18.45 10.48 10.69
N GLU A 49 17.58 10.09 11.63
CA GLU A 49 16.82 8.85 11.55
C GLU A 49 15.60 9.03 10.65
N THR A 50 14.78 10.05 10.88
CA THR A 50 13.55 10.27 10.10
C THR A 50 13.84 10.53 8.62
N SER A 51 14.95 11.21 8.30
CA SER A 51 15.34 11.53 6.92
C SER A 51 15.96 10.39 6.14
N THR A 52 16.50 9.37 6.82
CA THR A 52 17.20 8.25 6.17
C THR A 52 16.48 6.92 6.32
N VAL A 53 15.58 6.79 7.30
CA VAL A 53 14.87 5.55 7.61
C VAL A 53 13.38 5.72 7.39
N ASP A 54 12.69 6.54 8.18
CA ASP A 54 11.23 6.48 8.30
C ASP A 54 10.51 6.72 6.96
N ILE A 55 10.83 7.82 6.27
CA ILE A 55 10.23 8.16 4.97
C ILE A 55 10.72 7.22 3.87
N VAL A 56 12.03 6.96 3.85
CA VAL A 56 12.70 6.17 2.80
C VAL A 56 12.17 4.75 2.78
N THR A 57 12.20 4.06 3.93
CA THR A 57 11.72 2.67 4.03
C THR A 57 10.21 2.55 3.89
N GLY A 58 9.45 3.60 4.25
CA GLY A 58 8.03 3.69 3.96
C GLY A 58 7.76 3.72 2.45
N ALA A 59 8.52 4.54 1.71
CA ALA A 59 8.43 4.62 0.25
C ALA A 59 8.85 3.30 -0.41
N ASP A 60 9.88 2.62 0.09
CA ASP A 60 10.34 1.34 -0.44
C ASP A 60 9.28 0.23 -0.32
N VAL A 61 8.54 0.19 0.80
CA VAL A 61 7.43 -0.76 0.95
C VAL A 61 6.31 -0.47 -0.05
N LEU A 62 6.00 0.81 -0.27
CA LEU A 62 4.99 1.20 -1.27
C LEU A 62 5.44 0.83 -2.68
N GLU A 63 6.71 1.02 -3.01
CA GLU A 63 7.31 0.65 -4.29
C GLU A 63 7.30 -0.87 -4.52
N TYR A 64 7.68 -1.63 -3.49
CA TYR A 64 7.62 -3.09 -3.50
C TYR A 64 6.21 -3.59 -3.83
N TYR A 65 5.20 -3.12 -3.11
CA TYR A 65 3.82 -3.53 -3.36
C TYR A 65 3.31 -3.02 -4.71
N ALA A 66 3.71 -1.83 -5.15
CA ALA A 66 3.38 -1.33 -6.49
C ALA A 66 3.91 -2.27 -7.59
N GLY A 67 5.12 -2.82 -7.41
CA GLY A 67 5.71 -3.83 -8.29
C GLY A 67 5.03 -5.20 -8.21
N LEU A 68 4.49 -5.56 -7.04
CA LEU A 68 3.86 -6.86 -6.80
C LEU A 68 2.43 -6.96 -7.38
N ILE A 69 1.71 -5.86 -7.55
CA ILE A 69 0.29 -5.86 -7.98
C ILE A 69 0.04 -6.74 -9.23
N PRO A 70 0.82 -6.64 -10.32
CA PRO A 70 0.57 -7.46 -11.53
C PRO A 70 0.77 -8.96 -11.31
N ALA A 71 1.55 -9.35 -10.29
CA ALA A 71 1.80 -10.75 -9.94
C ALA A 71 0.75 -11.32 -8.97
N LEU A 72 -0.26 -10.54 -8.57
CA LEU A 72 -1.33 -11.00 -7.70
C LEU A 72 -2.36 -11.82 -8.49
N GLU A 73 -2.01 -13.09 -8.72
CA GLU A 73 -2.78 -14.00 -9.54
C GLU A 73 -3.59 -15.02 -8.72
N GLY A 74 -4.61 -15.57 -9.37
CA GLY A 74 -5.31 -16.77 -8.92
C GLY A 74 -4.55 -18.04 -9.28
N SER A 75 -5.23 -19.18 -9.22
CA SER A 75 -4.66 -20.45 -9.67
C SER A 75 -5.71 -21.30 -10.33
N GLN A 76 -5.37 -21.98 -11.43
CA GLN A 76 -6.18 -23.03 -12.02
C GLN A 76 -5.77 -24.37 -11.41
N ILE A 77 -6.74 -25.17 -10.98
CA ILE A 77 -6.50 -26.42 -10.24
C ILE A 77 -7.03 -27.60 -11.05
N PRO A 78 -6.18 -28.57 -11.46
CA PRO A 78 -6.64 -29.77 -12.15
C PRO A 78 -7.22 -30.77 -11.14
N LEU A 79 -8.55 -30.76 -10.96
CA LEU A 79 -9.22 -31.68 -10.03
C LEU A 79 -9.55 -33.04 -10.69
N ARG A 80 -10.28 -33.00 -11.81
CA ARG A 80 -10.66 -34.16 -12.65
C ARG A 80 -11.08 -33.65 -14.02
N GLU A 81 -11.04 -34.49 -15.05
CA GLU A 81 -11.30 -34.09 -16.44
C GLU A 81 -12.65 -33.38 -16.67
N THR A 82 -13.66 -33.74 -15.91
CA THR A 82 -15.02 -33.18 -16.01
C THR A 82 -15.24 -31.91 -15.16
N SER A 83 -14.18 -31.32 -14.61
CA SER A 83 -14.31 -30.18 -13.69
C SER A 83 -13.27 -29.09 -13.98
N PHE A 84 -13.74 -27.85 -14.16
CA PHE A 84 -12.89 -26.67 -14.29
C PHE A 84 -12.90 -25.90 -12.96
N VAL A 85 -11.73 -25.81 -12.31
CA VAL A 85 -11.58 -25.14 -11.02
C VAL A 85 -10.52 -24.05 -11.12
N TYR A 86 -10.86 -22.87 -10.63
CA TYR A 86 -9.91 -21.77 -10.49
C TYR A 86 -10.19 -20.97 -9.21
N THR A 87 -9.18 -20.27 -8.73
CA THR A 87 -9.29 -19.32 -7.63
C THR A 87 -9.04 -17.91 -8.12
N ARG A 88 -9.58 -16.92 -7.41
CA ARG A 88 -9.28 -15.50 -7.61
C ARG A 88 -8.83 -14.90 -6.28
N ARG A 89 -7.96 -13.91 -6.37
CA ARG A 89 -7.61 -13.03 -5.23
C ARG A 89 -8.45 -11.78 -5.35
N GLU A 90 -9.49 -11.69 -4.53
CA GLU A 90 -10.40 -10.54 -4.51
C GLU A 90 -10.12 -9.65 -3.30
N PRO A 91 -10.26 -8.31 -3.42
CA PRO A 91 -10.16 -7.43 -2.27
C PRO A 91 -11.23 -7.76 -1.23
N LEU A 92 -10.89 -7.59 0.04
CA LEU A 92 -11.83 -7.68 1.16
C LEU A 92 -12.83 -6.52 1.19
N GLY A 93 -12.51 -5.40 0.55
CA GLY A 93 -13.36 -4.22 0.49
C GLY A 93 -12.75 -3.05 1.26
N VAL A 94 -13.49 -2.51 2.23
CA VAL A 94 -12.99 -1.44 3.11
C VAL A 94 -12.30 -2.10 4.30
N VAL A 95 -11.03 -1.76 4.50
CA VAL A 95 -10.21 -2.26 5.61
C VAL A 95 -9.77 -1.14 6.53
N ALA A 96 -9.58 -1.44 7.81
CA ALA A 96 -9.11 -0.48 8.80
C ALA A 96 -7.69 -0.84 9.28
N GLY A 97 -6.83 0.17 9.36
CA GLY A 97 -5.50 0.06 9.96
C GLY A 97 -5.41 0.98 11.18
N ILE A 98 -4.89 0.47 12.29
CA ILE A 98 -4.60 1.28 13.48
C ILE A 98 -3.08 1.35 13.65
N GLY A 99 -2.53 2.55 13.58
CA GLY A 99 -1.12 2.85 13.71
C GLY A 99 -0.68 3.00 15.17
N ALA A 100 0.64 2.86 15.38
CA ALA A 100 1.30 3.28 16.60
C ALA A 100 2.07 4.59 16.35
N TRP A 101 2.45 5.27 17.41
CA TRP A 101 3.03 6.62 17.37
C TRP A 101 4.56 6.65 17.17
N ASN A 102 5.23 5.50 17.22
CA ASN A 102 6.70 5.43 17.21
C ASN A 102 7.33 5.46 15.81
N TYR A 103 6.58 5.06 14.78
CA TYR A 103 6.93 5.25 13.37
C TYR A 103 5.66 5.59 12.55
N PRO A 104 5.00 6.73 12.80
CA PRO A 104 3.68 7.05 12.25
C PRO A 104 3.57 6.85 10.74
N ILE A 105 4.42 7.51 9.95
CA ILE A 105 4.33 7.45 8.49
C ILE A 105 4.72 6.06 7.95
N GLN A 106 5.75 5.45 8.52
CA GLN A 106 6.21 4.13 8.11
C GLN A 106 5.11 3.09 8.33
N ILE A 107 4.46 3.08 9.50
CA ILE A 107 3.36 2.17 9.81
C ILE A 107 2.15 2.42 8.92
N ALA A 108 1.85 3.70 8.64
CA ALA A 108 0.79 4.05 7.69
C ALA A 108 1.04 3.44 6.31
N LEU A 109 2.26 3.55 5.80
CA LEU A 109 2.65 2.98 4.51
C LEU A 109 2.69 1.45 4.53
N TRP A 110 3.20 0.84 5.61
CA TRP A 110 3.24 -0.62 5.76
C TRP A 110 1.85 -1.27 5.80
N LYS A 111 0.83 -0.56 6.29
CA LYS A 111 -0.56 -1.05 6.27
C LYS A 111 -1.27 -0.73 4.96
N SER A 112 -1.12 0.50 4.47
CA SER A 112 -1.85 0.97 3.30
C SER A 112 -1.34 0.37 2.00
N ALA A 113 -0.02 0.17 1.85
CA ALA A 113 0.57 -0.37 0.63
C ALA A 113 0.00 -1.75 0.22
N PRO A 114 0.01 -2.79 1.07
CA PRO A 114 -0.60 -4.08 0.73
C PRO A 114 -2.11 -3.98 0.53
N ALA A 115 -2.80 -3.16 1.34
CA ALA A 115 -4.24 -3.00 1.26
C ALA A 115 -4.66 -2.42 -0.11
N LEU A 116 -4.03 -1.31 -0.51
CA LEU A 116 -4.28 -0.63 -1.78
C LEU A 116 -3.84 -1.50 -2.96
N ALA A 117 -2.69 -2.18 -2.86
CA ALA A 117 -2.22 -3.09 -3.91
C ALA A 117 -3.24 -4.19 -4.22
N ALA A 118 -3.80 -4.81 -3.19
CA ALA A 118 -4.83 -5.84 -3.31
C ALA A 118 -6.21 -5.32 -3.76
N GLY A 119 -6.39 -4.00 -3.95
CA GLY A 119 -7.65 -3.41 -4.42
C GLY A 119 -8.62 -3.02 -3.31
N ASN A 120 -8.18 -2.96 -2.06
CA ASN A 120 -8.98 -2.47 -0.94
C ASN A 120 -8.97 -0.94 -0.86
N ALA A 121 -9.94 -0.36 -0.16
CA ALA A 121 -9.80 0.99 0.38
C ALA A 121 -9.41 0.90 1.86
N MET A 122 -8.48 1.75 2.29
CA MET A 122 -8.04 1.77 3.69
C MET A 122 -8.55 3.01 4.42
N ILE A 123 -9.10 2.80 5.61
CA ILE A 123 -9.27 3.82 6.64
C ILE A 123 -8.12 3.62 7.64
N PHE A 124 -7.35 4.66 7.92
CA PHE A 124 -6.23 4.59 8.86
C PHE A 124 -6.49 5.50 10.06
N LYS A 125 -6.17 5.01 11.26
CA LYS A 125 -6.23 5.74 12.53
C LYS A 125 -4.88 5.67 13.23
#